data_AF-A0A2D9RAX5-F1
#
_entry.id   AF-A0A2D9RAX5-F1
#
_cell.length_a   1.000
_cell.length_b   1.000
_cell.length_c   1.000
_cell.angle_alpha   90.00
_cell.angle_beta   90.00
_cell.angle_gamma   90.00
#
_symmetry.space_group_name_H-M   'P 1'
#
loop_
_entity.id
_entity.type
_entity.pdbx_description
1 polymer ?
#
loop_
_entity_poly.entity_id
_entity_poly.type
_entity_poly.pdbx_seq_one_letter_code
_entity_poly.pdbx_strand_id
1 'polypeptide(L)'
;MKLATLRDGSRDGRLVVVSKDLTRATDAARIVPTLQAALDDWEHVAPRLMRQAEGVELGSVPTFRFQEHDCESPLPRAYQWADGS
;
A
#
# COMPACT_ATOMS: atom_id res chain seq x y z
N MET A 1 8.44 1.62 -6.35
CA MET A 1 7.09 1.26 -5.87
C MET A 1 6.69 2.25 -4.79
N LYS A 2 5.42 2.68 -4.75
CA LYS A 2 4.86 3.47 -3.64
C LYS A 2 3.71 2.68 -3.02
N LEU A 3 3.61 2.70 -1.70
CA LEU A 3 2.58 2.00 -0.93
C LEU A 3 1.81 3.03 -0.11
N ALA A 4 0.50 2.83 0.02
CA ALA A 4 -0.35 3.63 0.89
C ALA A 4 -1.38 2.73 1.57
N THR A 5 -1.97 3.25 2.64
CA THR A 5 -3.06 2.61 3.37
C THR A 5 -4.30 3.46 3.22
N LEU A 6 -5.36 2.88 2.64
CA LEU A 6 -6.65 3.55 2.52
C LEU A 6 -7.58 3.13 3.66
N ARG A 7 -8.43 4.06 4.10
CA ARG A 7 -9.48 3.78 5.07
C ARG A 7 -10.52 2.83 4.46
N ASP A 8 -10.84 1.75 5.16
CA ASP A 8 -11.87 0.78 4.77
C ASP A 8 -12.84 0.39 5.90
N GLY A 9 -12.73 1.07 7.05
CA GLY A 9 -13.51 0.80 8.27
C GLY A 9 -12.86 -0.22 9.21
N SER A 10 -11.78 -0.89 8.79
CA SER A 10 -10.94 -1.71 9.68
C SER A 10 -9.94 -0.84 10.44
N ARG A 11 -9.22 -1.44 11.41
CA ARG A 11 -8.24 -0.74 12.25
C ARG A 11 -6.88 -0.51 11.58
N ASP A 12 -6.55 -1.30 10.56
CA ASP A 12 -5.27 -1.23 9.84
C ASP A 12 -5.43 -0.67 8.42
N GLY A 13 -6.66 -0.36 8.02
CA GLY A 13 -6.99 -0.02 6.64
C GLY A 13 -6.69 -1.15 5.66
N ARG A 14 -6.64 -0.78 4.38
CA ARG A 14 -6.26 -1.68 3.28
C ARG A 14 -5.02 -1.19 2.54
N LEU A 15 -4.12 -2.11 2.22
CA LEU A 15 -2.92 -1.81 1.45
C LEU A 15 -3.23 -1.57 -0.03
N VAL A 16 -2.65 -0.51 -0.59
CA VAL A 16 -2.69 -0.23 -2.04
C VAL A 16 -1.30 0.06 -2.58
N VAL A 17 -1.07 -0.30 -3.84
CA VAL A 17 0.11 0.10 -4.59
C VAL A 17 -0.25 1.34 -5.41
N VAL A 18 0.54 2.40 -5.27
CA VAL A 18 0.29 3.72 -5.86
C VAL A 18 1.26 4.00 -7.00
N SER A 19 0.76 4.62 -8.06
CA SER A 19 1.58 5.05 -9.21
C SER A 19 2.63 6.09 -8.80
N LYS A 20 3.70 6.20 -9.58
CA LYS A 20 4.80 7.14 -9.33
C LYS A 20 4.32 8.60 -9.30
N ASP A 21 3.34 8.96 -10.10
CA ASP A 21 2.74 10.29 -10.19
C ASP A 21 1.64 10.55 -9.14
N LEU A 22 1.32 9.58 -8.27
CA LEU A 22 0.31 9.68 -7.22
C LEU A 22 -1.13 9.90 -7.73
N THR A 23 -1.42 9.54 -8.99
CA THR A 23 -2.77 9.75 -9.56
C THR A 23 -3.64 8.50 -9.54
N ARG A 24 -3.03 7.31 -9.47
CA ARG A 24 -3.70 6.02 -9.58
C ARG A 24 -3.20 5.05 -8.52
N ALA A 25 -4.07 4.13 -8.13
CA ALA A 25 -3.71 3.04 -7.24
C ALA A 25 -4.41 1.74 -7.64
N THR A 26 -3.89 0.62 -7.15
CA THR A 26 -4.50 -0.70 -7.27
C THR A 26 -4.50 -1.39 -5.91
N ASP A 27 -5.52 -2.20 -5.67
CA ASP A 27 -5.70 -2.90 -4.40
C ASP A 27 -4.70 -4.06 -4.26
N ALA A 28 -3.99 -4.11 -3.14
CA ALA A 28 -2.96 -5.13 -2.89
C ALA A 28 -3.46 -6.32 -2.05
N ALA A 29 -4.73 -6.36 -1.64
CA ALA A 29 -5.27 -7.34 -0.69
C ALA A 29 -5.13 -8.80 -1.14
N ARG A 30 -5.08 -9.07 -2.45
CA ARG A 30 -4.82 -10.43 -2.99
C ARG A 30 -3.38 -10.90 -2.76
N ILE A 31 -2.46 -9.97 -2.52
CA ILE A 31 -1.07 -10.26 -2.15
C ILE A 31 -0.97 -10.30 -0.63
N VAL A 32 -1.41 -9.22 0.02
CA VAL A 32 -1.31 -9.00 1.47
C VAL A 32 -2.33 -7.90 1.87
N PRO A 33 -3.07 -8.06 2.98
CA PRO A 33 -4.17 -7.15 3.30
C PRO A 33 -3.74 -5.77 3.81
N THR A 34 -2.63 -5.69 4.55
CA THR A 34 -2.20 -4.47 5.27
C THR A 34 -0.71 -4.23 5.11
N LEU A 35 -0.25 -2.99 5.35
CA LEU A 35 1.19 -2.69 5.32
C LEU A 35 1.96 -3.43 6.42
N GLN A 36 1.37 -3.59 7.61
CA GLN A 36 2.01 -4.33 8.70
C GLN A 36 2.24 -5.80 8.31
N ALA A 37 1.23 -6.47 7.75
CA ALA A 37 1.38 -7.84 7.28
C ALA A 37 2.41 -7.97 6.14
N ALA A 38 2.57 -6.92 5.32
CA ALA A 38 3.62 -6.90 4.31
C ALA A 38 5.02 -6.84 4.94
N LEU A 39 5.19 -6.02 5.98
CA LEU A 39 6.46 -5.90 6.70
C LEU A 39 6.79 -7.17 7.49
N ASP A 40 5.78 -7.85 8.04
CA ASP A 40 5.94 -9.10 8.79
C ASP A 40 6.50 -10.25 7.92
N ASP A 41 6.23 -10.25 6.60
CA ASP A 41 6.71 -11.25 5.63
C ASP A 41 7.31 -10.60 4.36
N TRP A 42 8.17 -9.60 4.57
CA TRP A 42 8.61 -8.71 3.49
C TRP A 42 9.35 -9.43 2.35
N GLU A 43 10.20 -10.41 2.67
CA GLU A 43 11.02 -11.10 1.66
C GLU A 43 10.17 -11.82 0.60
N HIS A 44 9.02 -12.36 0.99
CA HIS A 44 8.11 -13.06 0.07
C HIS A 44 7.10 -12.12 -0.59
N VAL A 45 6.65 -11.09 0.14
CA VAL A 45 5.61 -10.16 -0.30
C VAL A 45 6.16 -9.09 -1.25
N ALA A 46 7.34 -8.55 -0.97
CA ALA A 46 7.89 -7.41 -1.72
C ALA A 46 8.04 -7.68 -3.23
N PRO A 47 8.56 -8.82 -3.70
CA PRO A 47 8.66 -9.11 -5.14
C PRO A 47 7.28 -9.18 -5.82
N ARG A 48 6.23 -9.59 -5.11
CA ARG A 48 4.85 -9.63 -5.63
C ARG A 48 4.29 -8.21 -5.75
N LEU A 49 4.48 -7.38 -4.73
CA LEU A 49 4.07 -5.97 -4.76
C LEU A 49 4.81 -5.18 -5.85
N MET A 50 6.10 -5.47 -6.07
CA MET A 50 6.88 -4.84 -7.15
C MET A 50 6.30 -5.14 -8.53
N ARG A 51 5.94 -6.40 -8.81
CA ARG A 51 5.25 -6.76 -10.07
C ARG A 51 3.92 -6.05 -10.23
N GLN A 52 3.15 -5.89 -9.14
CA GLN A 52 1.91 -5.14 -9.19
C GLN A 52 2.15 -3.64 -9.44
N ALA A 53 3.22 -3.07 -8.89
CA ALA A 53 3.64 -1.70 -9.15
C ALA A 53 4.03 -1.49 -10.63
N GLU A 54 4.81 -2.41 -11.20
CA GLU A 54 5.10 -2.39 -12.65
C GLU A 54 3.82 -2.43 -13.48
N GLY A 55 2.85 -3.26 -13.07
CA GLY A 55 1.56 -3.33 -13.73
C GLY A 55 0.76 -2.03 -13.68
N VAL A 56 0.82 -1.29 -12.56
CA VAL A 56 0.20 0.04 -12.45
C VAL A 56 0.83 1.02 -13.43
N GLU A 57 2.17 1.02 -13.52
CA GLU A 57 2.90 1.92 -14.41
C GLU A 57 2.64 1.60 -15.88
N LEU A 58 2.60 0.32 -16.24
CA LEU A 58 2.31 -0.15 -17.61
C LEU A 58 0.82 -0.07 -17.97
N GLY A 59 -0.07 0.17 -17.00
CA GLY A 59 -1.52 0.13 -17.21
C GLY A 59 -2.06 -1.28 -17.47
N SER A 60 -1.32 -2.33 -17.09
CA SER A 60 -1.69 -3.74 -17.31
C SER A 60 -2.51 -4.35 -16.17
N VAL A 61 -2.72 -3.61 -15.08
CA VAL A 61 -3.61 -3.98 -13.98
C VAL A 61 -4.75 -2.97 -13.84
N PRO A 62 -5.94 -3.39 -13.37
CA PRO A 62 -7.00 -2.46 -13.01
C PRO A 62 -6.52 -1.47 -11.94
N THR A 63 -6.79 -0.19 -12.19
CA THR A 63 -6.47 0.91 -11.27
C THR A 63 -7.71 1.76 -11.03
N PHE A 64 -7.71 2.46 -9.91
CA PHE A 64 -8.68 3.49 -9.58
C PHE A 64 -7.95 4.81 -9.29
N ARG A 65 -8.68 5.93 -9.33
CA ARG A 65 -8.11 7.24 -9.00
C ARG A 65 -7.64 7.25 -7.56
N PHE A 66 -6.39 7.62 -7.34
CA PHE A 66 -5.85 7.79 -5.99
C PHE A 66 -6.29 9.14 -5.43
N GLN A 67 -6.76 9.14 -4.19
CA GLN A 67 -7.19 10.32 -3.47
C GLN A 67 -6.48 10.36 -2.13
N GLU A 68 -5.60 11.34 -1.95
CA GLU A 68 -4.79 11.46 -0.74
C GLU A 68 -5.64 11.66 0.52
N HIS A 69 -6.82 12.27 0.41
CA HIS A 69 -7.73 12.47 1.54
C HIS A 69 -8.39 11.18 2.06
N ASP A 70 -8.39 10.10 1.26
CA ASP A 70 -8.89 8.79 1.67
C ASP A 70 -7.81 7.96 2.39
N CYS A 71 -6.56 8.47 2.44
CA CYS A 71 -5.45 7.79 3.06
C CYS A 71 -5.47 7.93 4.58
N GLU A 72 -5.02 6.88 5.25
CA GLU A 72 -4.50 6.96 6.61
C GLU A 72 -2.97 7.08 6.55
N SER A 73 -2.32 7.28 7.70
CA SER A 73 -0.87 7.09 7.81
C SER A 73 -0.51 5.68 7.28
N PRO A 74 0.66 5.47 6.63
CA PRO A 74 1.00 4.17 6.04
C PRO A 74 0.85 2.99 7.01
N LEU A 75 1.23 3.19 8.28
CA LEU A 75 0.85 2.32 9.39
C LEU A 75 -0.12 3.12 10.30
N PRO A 76 -1.45 2.92 10.22
CA PRO A 76 -2.42 3.64 11.05
C PRO A 76 -2.21 3.42 12.55
N ARG A 77 -1.68 2.24 12.88
CA ARG A 77 -1.16 1.86 14.18
C ARG A 77 0.15 1.12 13.96
N ALA A 78 1.14 1.39 14.80
CA ALA A 78 2.44 0.76 14.74
C ALA A 78 2.78 0.17 16.11
N TYR A 79 3.56 -0.92 16.13
CA TYR A 79 4.01 -1.53 17.37
C TYR A 79 5.01 -0.66 18.15
N GLN A 80 5.73 0.22 17.44
CA GLN A 80 6.70 1.13 18.03
C GLN A 80 6.70 2.46 17.28
N TRP A 81 6.80 3.54 18.05
CA TRP A 81 7.16 4.86 17.56
C TRP A 81 8.28 5.40 18.45
N ALA A 82 9.42 5.72 17.85
CA ALA A 82 10.57 6.29 18.52
C ALA A 82 11.10 7.44 17.66
N ASP A 83 11.17 8.63 18.24
CA ASP A 83 11.60 9.86 17.55
C ASP A 83 12.89 10.39 18.17
N GLY A 84 13.86 10.76 17.34
CA GLY A 84 15.19 11.22 17.74
C GLY A 84 15.33 12.74 17.59
N SER A 85 16.30 13.34 18.32
CA SER A 85 16.58 14.78 18.30
C SER A 85 17.87 15.14 17.59
#